data_AF-A0A832ZDK9-F1
#
_entry.id   AF-A0A832ZDK9-F1
#
_cell.length_a   1.000
_cell.length_b   1.000
_cell.length_c   1.000
_cell.angle_alpha   90.00
_cell.angle_beta   90.00
_cell.angle_gamma   90.00
#
_symmetry.space_group_name_H-M   'P 1'
#
loop_
_entity.id
_entity.type
_entity.pdbx_description
1 polymer ?
#
loop_
_entity_poly.entity_id
_entity_poly.type
_entity_poly.pdbx_seq_one_letter_code
_entity_poly.pdbx_strand_id
1 'polypeptide(L)'
;MLKKIKQRFLEGAAGLKYFVVDKAHGVRCKLLKKAIRLKNRALDRVRGVPDVMVFGENHLDPEQAQHIVEEIEWYRPKCVLLEGFNNKTPEELRKLVDFYKIQTLEDVCRHHGVSLEDMGVGEDIVREVRGRLERSVRELAEMYRKELRMGEKDALERAKRDVYADGHVPKSFDELKNTPLCLLHSDLLQAIYDRVATKRAEMIGKTGKTDVVCGKLKRVQEHIYAHLDIISKGGVPARRYGVILGAAAKVGAEVAGCDIDKSAIMKEIERIDEKYFKETKNHEEILKRDREKGVAAIAAALINWGKGTERAVNSSNDVRERAMSEIILKHVNLCRDSGAQKRPVFAVVGREHTRGIGERLKKAKVKHRIVNLPDLGRVGLIDRLTYRG
;
A
#
# COMPACT_ATOMS: atom_id res chain seq x y z
N MET A 1 -16.66 -23.55 -32.77
CA MET A 1 -15.88 -22.33 -32.45
C MET A 1 -15.18 -22.41 -31.08
N LEU A 2 -15.91 -22.65 -29.98
CA LEU A 2 -15.34 -22.78 -28.61
C LEU A 2 -14.28 -23.89 -28.43
N LYS A 3 -14.43 -25.04 -29.10
CA LYS A 3 -13.42 -26.11 -29.10
C LYS A 3 -12.08 -25.69 -29.74
N LYS A 4 -12.11 -24.91 -30.83
CA LYS A 4 -10.91 -24.39 -31.53
C LYS A 4 -10.17 -23.33 -30.71
N ILE A 5 -10.88 -22.50 -29.93
CA ILE A 5 -10.28 -21.53 -29.02
C ILE A 5 -9.59 -22.23 -27.84
N LYS A 6 -10.22 -23.25 -27.26
CA LYS A 6 -9.65 -24.04 -26.15
C LYS A 6 -8.37 -24.77 -26.58
N GLN A 7 -8.33 -25.30 -27.79
CA GLN A 7 -7.19 -26.06 -28.31
C GLN A 7 -5.97 -25.18 -28.61
N ARG A 8 -6.16 -24.03 -29.28
CA ARG A 8 -5.07 -23.06 -29.51
C ARG A 8 -4.50 -22.47 -28.21
N PHE A 9 -5.34 -22.34 -27.16
CA PHE A 9 -4.89 -21.84 -25.86
C PHE A 9 -4.11 -22.89 -25.06
N LEU A 10 -4.47 -24.17 -25.19
CA LEU A 10 -3.73 -25.28 -24.58
C LEU A 10 -2.38 -25.52 -25.28
N GLU A 11 -2.32 -25.35 -26.60
CA GLU A 11 -1.08 -25.39 -27.39
C GLU A 11 -0.14 -24.23 -27.01
N GLY A 12 -0.67 -23.03 -26.74
CA GLY A 12 0.12 -21.90 -26.22
C GLY A 12 0.58 -22.07 -24.76
N ALA A 13 -0.15 -22.82 -23.94
CA ALA A 13 0.21 -23.10 -22.55
C ALA A 13 1.22 -24.25 -22.40
N ALA A 14 1.25 -25.19 -23.35
CA ALA A 14 2.18 -26.32 -23.34
C ALA A 14 3.64 -25.90 -23.62
N GLY A 15 3.87 -24.77 -24.29
CA GLY A 15 5.21 -24.22 -24.58
C GLY A 15 5.91 -23.51 -23.40
N LEU A 16 5.30 -23.50 -22.21
CA LEU A 16 5.81 -22.78 -21.02
C LEU A 16 6.59 -23.67 -20.03
N LYS A 17 7.04 -24.85 -20.45
CA LYS A 17 7.89 -25.72 -19.62
C LYS A 17 9.36 -25.35 -19.84
N TYR A 18 10.04 -25.01 -18.74
CA TYR A 18 11.47 -24.68 -18.59
C TYR A 18 11.88 -23.26 -18.99
N PHE A 19 12.15 -22.36 -18.03
CA PHE A 19 12.94 -21.16 -18.31
C PHE A 19 13.85 -20.71 -17.17
N VAL A 20 15.13 -20.58 -17.53
CA VAL A 20 16.24 -19.96 -16.80
C VAL A 20 16.01 -18.44 -16.67
N VAL A 21 16.57 -17.86 -15.61
CA VAL A 21 16.42 -16.47 -15.17
C VAL A 21 17.20 -15.52 -16.08
N ASP A 22 16.50 -14.64 -16.79
CA ASP A 22 17.10 -13.51 -17.53
C ASP A 22 16.08 -12.35 -17.63
N LYS A 23 16.50 -11.10 -17.91
CA LYS A 23 15.68 -9.85 -17.96
C LYS A 23 14.36 -9.97 -18.76
N ALA A 24 14.26 -10.93 -19.68
CA ALA A 24 13.02 -11.32 -20.35
C ALA A 24 11.91 -11.81 -19.40
N HIS A 25 12.24 -12.33 -18.21
CA HIS A 25 11.28 -12.78 -17.19
C HIS A 25 10.42 -11.63 -16.65
N GLY A 26 10.97 -10.43 -16.47
CA GLY A 26 10.20 -9.28 -15.97
C GLY A 26 9.08 -8.87 -16.94
N VAL A 27 9.36 -8.88 -18.24
CA VAL A 27 8.37 -8.61 -19.30
C VAL A 27 7.36 -9.75 -19.42
N ARG A 28 7.81 -11.01 -19.36
CA ARG A 28 6.95 -12.20 -19.41
C ARG A 28 6.02 -12.30 -18.20
N CYS A 29 6.48 -11.95 -16.99
CA CYS A 29 5.65 -11.88 -15.79
C CYS A 29 4.56 -10.80 -15.90
N LYS A 30 4.88 -9.62 -16.44
CA LYS A 30 3.88 -8.56 -16.67
C LYS A 30 2.80 -8.99 -17.67
N LEU A 31 3.20 -9.63 -18.77
CA LEU A 31 2.27 -10.16 -19.77
C LEU A 31 1.40 -11.30 -19.22
N LEU A 32 1.98 -12.23 -18.45
CA LEU A 32 1.25 -13.32 -17.81
C LEU A 32 0.22 -12.78 -16.80
N LYS A 33 0.61 -11.81 -15.96
CA LYS A 33 -0.32 -11.12 -15.04
C LYS A 33 -1.47 -10.47 -15.82
N LYS A 34 -1.19 -9.79 -16.92
CA LYS A 34 -2.21 -9.18 -17.78
C LYS A 34 -3.15 -10.24 -18.39
N ALA A 35 -2.60 -11.37 -18.87
CA ALA A 35 -3.38 -12.47 -19.43
C ALA A 35 -4.28 -13.15 -18.39
N ILE A 36 -3.77 -13.42 -17.18
CA ILE A 36 -4.56 -13.97 -16.07
C ILE A 36 -5.70 -13.02 -15.70
N ARG A 37 -5.43 -11.72 -15.60
CA ARG A 37 -6.46 -10.70 -15.35
C ARG A 37 -7.54 -10.70 -16.43
N LEU A 38 -7.15 -10.67 -17.70
CA LEU A 38 -8.10 -10.69 -18.83
C LEU A 38 -8.93 -11.99 -18.83
N LYS A 39 -8.32 -13.13 -18.53
CA LYS A 39 -9.02 -14.41 -18.35
C LYS A 39 -10.05 -14.34 -17.22
N ASN A 40 -9.67 -13.81 -16.06
CA ASN A 40 -10.58 -13.68 -14.92
C ASN A 40 -11.75 -12.74 -15.25
N ARG A 41 -11.48 -11.60 -15.89
CA ARG A 41 -12.52 -10.67 -16.37
C ARG A 41 -13.45 -11.32 -17.39
N ALA A 42 -12.91 -12.12 -18.31
CA ALA A 42 -13.72 -12.89 -19.26
C ALA A 42 -14.58 -13.95 -18.56
N LEU A 43 -14.03 -14.63 -17.56
CA LEU A 43 -14.78 -15.59 -16.74
C LEU A 43 -15.91 -14.90 -15.97
N ASP A 44 -15.71 -13.69 -15.44
CA ASP A 44 -16.74 -12.94 -14.72
C ASP A 44 -17.87 -12.46 -15.62
N ARG A 45 -17.59 -12.16 -16.89
CA ARG A 45 -18.65 -11.88 -17.87
C ARG A 45 -19.55 -13.09 -18.13
N VAL A 46 -19.01 -14.31 -18.00
CA VAL A 46 -19.74 -15.55 -18.27
C VAL A 46 -20.41 -16.10 -17.00
N ARG A 47 -19.71 -16.08 -15.87
CA ARG A 47 -20.15 -16.68 -14.59
C ARG A 47 -20.79 -15.67 -13.65
N GLY A 48 -20.87 -14.40 -14.05
CA GLY A 48 -21.24 -13.26 -13.21
C GLY A 48 -20.11 -12.85 -12.27
N VAL A 49 -20.08 -11.57 -11.92
CA VAL A 49 -19.15 -10.99 -10.94
C VAL A 49 -19.38 -11.63 -9.55
N PRO A 50 -18.35 -11.87 -8.74
CA PRO A 50 -18.52 -12.27 -7.34
C PRO A 50 -19.20 -11.16 -6.51
N ASP A 51 -19.90 -11.52 -5.44
CA ASP A 51 -20.46 -10.53 -4.48
C ASP A 51 -19.34 -9.79 -3.73
N VAL A 52 -18.24 -10.49 -3.46
CA VAL A 52 -17.07 -9.94 -2.76
C VAL A 52 -15.75 -10.43 -3.36
N MET A 53 -14.76 -9.52 -3.41
CA MET A 53 -13.38 -9.81 -3.76
C MET A 53 -12.47 -9.42 -2.59
N VAL A 54 -11.76 -10.39 -2.03
CA VAL A 54 -10.81 -10.18 -0.93
C VAL A 54 -9.40 -10.19 -1.52
N PHE A 55 -8.71 -9.07 -1.43
CA PHE A 55 -7.34 -8.87 -1.88
C PHE A 55 -6.39 -9.07 -0.69
N GLY A 56 -5.62 -10.15 -0.75
CA GLY A 56 -4.53 -10.40 0.19
C GLY A 56 -3.27 -9.71 -0.29
N GLU A 57 -2.85 -8.67 0.42
CA GLU A 57 -1.67 -7.88 0.09
C GLU A 57 -0.52 -8.06 1.10
N ASN A 58 0.67 -7.71 0.64
CA ASN A 58 1.82 -7.42 1.47
C ASN A 58 1.91 -5.90 1.62
N HIS A 59 1.77 -5.40 2.85
CA HIS A 59 1.72 -3.97 3.13
C HIS A 59 2.97 -3.18 2.69
N LEU A 60 4.06 -3.88 2.36
CA LEU A 60 5.33 -3.32 1.93
C LEU A 60 5.54 -3.34 0.40
N ASP A 61 4.62 -3.90 -0.38
CA ASP A 61 4.78 -4.04 -1.84
C ASP A 61 3.89 -3.02 -2.61
N PRO A 62 4.47 -1.90 -3.10
CA PRO A 62 3.69 -0.87 -3.78
C PRO A 62 3.11 -1.32 -5.14
N GLU A 63 3.67 -2.36 -5.78
CA GLU A 63 3.09 -2.87 -7.05
C GLU A 63 1.72 -3.54 -6.84
N GLN A 64 1.47 -4.05 -5.63
CA GLN A 64 0.19 -4.67 -5.28
C GLN A 64 -0.93 -3.63 -5.19
N ALA A 65 -0.61 -2.42 -4.70
CA ALA A 65 -1.53 -1.29 -4.67
C ALA A 65 -2.05 -0.93 -6.07
N GLN A 66 -1.15 -0.90 -7.06
CA GLN A 66 -1.51 -0.59 -8.43
C GLN A 66 -2.47 -1.64 -9.02
N HIS A 67 -2.28 -2.92 -8.71
CA HIS A 67 -3.21 -3.96 -9.16
C HIS A 67 -4.59 -3.78 -8.50
N ILE A 68 -4.64 -3.46 -7.21
CA ILE A 68 -5.91 -3.15 -6.53
C ILE A 68 -6.61 -1.95 -7.20
N VAL A 69 -5.88 -0.88 -7.51
CA VAL A 69 -6.39 0.30 -8.23
C VAL A 69 -7.01 -0.08 -9.57
N GLU A 70 -6.33 -0.87 -10.40
CA GLU A 70 -6.85 -1.30 -11.70
C GLU A 70 -8.13 -2.15 -11.59
N GLU A 71 -8.26 -2.94 -10.52
CA GLU A 71 -9.46 -3.74 -10.28
C GLU A 71 -10.60 -2.87 -9.74
N ILE A 72 -10.30 -1.86 -8.91
CA ILE A 72 -11.29 -0.85 -8.47
C ILE A 72 -11.85 -0.09 -9.68
N GLU A 73 -10.98 0.40 -10.56
CA GLU A 73 -11.39 1.11 -11.77
C GLU A 73 -12.24 0.24 -12.71
N TRP A 74 -11.91 -1.06 -12.82
CA TRP A 74 -12.61 -1.98 -13.70
C TRP A 74 -13.96 -2.43 -13.16
N TYR A 75 -13.99 -2.97 -11.93
CA TYR A 75 -15.21 -3.52 -11.33
C TYR A 75 -16.11 -2.44 -10.73
N ARG A 76 -15.55 -1.25 -10.47
CA ARG A 76 -16.22 -0.13 -9.82
C ARG A 76 -16.96 -0.64 -8.58
N PRO A 77 -16.26 -1.18 -7.56
CA PRO A 77 -16.91 -1.80 -6.42
C PRO A 77 -17.85 -0.80 -5.73
N LYS A 78 -18.89 -1.31 -5.05
CA LYS A 78 -19.80 -0.45 -4.29
C LYS A 78 -19.10 0.12 -3.05
N CYS A 79 -18.31 -0.74 -2.38
CA CYS A 79 -17.55 -0.40 -1.19
C CYS A 79 -16.15 -1.02 -1.27
N VAL A 80 -15.14 -0.31 -0.76
CA VAL A 80 -13.78 -0.77 -0.56
C VAL A 80 -13.49 -0.77 0.95
N LEU A 81 -13.34 -1.97 1.50
CA LEU A 81 -13.03 -2.21 2.89
C LEU A 81 -11.52 -2.34 3.07
N LEU A 82 -10.95 -1.64 4.03
CA LEU A 82 -9.50 -1.52 4.20
C LEU A 82 -9.10 -1.88 5.64
N GLU A 83 -8.22 -2.86 5.80
CA GLU A 83 -7.77 -3.30 7.13
C GLU A 83 -7.16 -2.16 7.96
N GLY A 84 -6.34 -1.30 7.33
CA GLY A 84 -5.63 -0.22 8.03
C GLY A 84 -6.51 0.89 8.60
N PHE A 85 -7.83 0.85 8.39
CA PHE A 85 -8.78 1.79 8.97
C PHE A 85 -9.65 1.19 10.07
N ASN A 86 -9.28 0.02 10.62
CA ASN A 86 -9.98 -0.65 11.72
C ASN A 86 -11.48 -0.78 11.43
N ASN A 87 -12.38 -0.38 12.33
CA ASN A 87 -13.83 -0.50 12.17
C ASN A 87 -14.50 0.82 11.72
N LYS A 88 -13.73 1.76 11.17
CA LYS A 88 -14.26 3.08 10.76
C LYS A 88 -15.34 2.96 9.70
N THR A 89 -16.41 3.74 9.83
CA THR A 89 -17.53 3.74 8.88
C THR A 89 -17.24 4.58 7.62
N PRO A 90 -18.04 4.42 6.56
CA PRO A 90 -17.96 5.30 5.38
C PRO A 90 -18.09 6.79 5.70
N GLU A 91 -18.94 7.14 6.66
CA GLU A 91 -19.17 8.52 7.08
C GLU A 91 -17.92 9.11 7.75
N GLU A 92 -17.25 8.33 8.60
CA GLU A 92 -16.01 8.73 9.28
C GLU A 92 -14.84 8.91 8.30
N LEU A 93 -14.78 8.10 7.24
CA LEU A 93 -13.73 8.18 6.22
C LEU A 93 -14.05 9.13 5.06
N ARG A 94 -15.27 9.66 4.98
CA ARG A 94 -15.71 10.49 3.84
C ARG A 94 -14.79 11.67 3.56
N LYS A 95 -14.39 12.41 4.59
CA LYS A 95 -13.47 13.56 4.45
C LYS A 95 -12.11 13.14 3.88
N LEU A 96 -11.61 11.98 4.29
CA LEU A 96 -10.34 11.45 3.78
C LEU A 96 -10.46 11.00 2.32
N VAL A 97 -11.55 10.33 1.95
CA VAL A 97 -11.82 9.94 0.55
C VAL A 97 -11.99 11.17 -0.33
N ASP A 98 -12.70 12.20 0.15
CA ASP A 98 -12.89 13.46 -0.56
C ASP A 98 -11.56 14.20 -0.79
N PHE A 99 -10.65 14.18 0.19
CA PHE A 99 -9.30 14.69 0.03
C PHE A 99 -8.54 13.99 -1.12
N TYR A 100 -8.64 12.66 -1.20
CA TYR A 100 -8.04 11.86 -2.27
C TYR A 100 -8.80 11.91 -3.61
N LYS A 101 -9.82 12.75 -3.78
CA LYS A 101 -10.35 13.07 -5.12
C LYS A 101 -9.39 13.95 -5.92
N ILE A 102 -8.56 14.72 -5.22
CA ILE A 102 -7.59 15.64 -5.82
C ILE A 102 -6.21 15.01 -5.64
N GLN A 103 -5.85 14.16 -6.60
CA GLN A 103 -4.67 13.30 -6.47
C GLN A 103 -3.44 13.84 -7.15
N THR A 104 -3.57 14.59 -8.23
CA THR A 104 -2.44 15.02 -9.07
C THR A 104 -2.28 16.54 -9.04
N LEU A 105 -1.14 17.06 -9.49
CA LEU A 105 -0.98 18.52 -9.64
C LEU A 105 -2.00 19.08 -10.63
N GLU A 106 -2.34 18.33 -11.68
CA GLU A 106 -3.37 18.75 -12.62
C GLU A 106 -4.75 18.84 -11.94
N ASP A 107 -5.08 17.89 -11.06
CA ASP A 107 -6.33 17.96 -10.29
C ASP A 107 -6.34 19.14 -9.32
N VAL A 108 -5.21 19.44 -8.68
CA VAL A 108 -5.04 20.61 -7.80
C VAL A 108 -5.30 21.91 -8.57
N CYS A 109 -4.68 22.04 -9.75
CA CYS A 109 -4.89 23.17 -10.65
C CYS A 109 -6.37 23.32 -11.04
N ARG A 110 -6.99 22.23 -11.48
CA ARG A 110 -8.41 22.21 -11.90
C ARG A 110 -9.35 22.53 -10.74
N HIS A 111 -9.08 21.98 -9.56
CA HIS A 111 -9.95 22.14 -8.38
C HIS A 111 -9.89 23.55 -7.80
N HIS A 112 -8.71 24.16 -7.74
CA HIS A 112 -8.56 25.51 -7.18
C HIS A 112 -8.62 26.63 -8.22
N GLY A 113 -8.67 26.28 -9.52
CA GLY A 113 -8.71 27.22 -10.63
C GLY A 113 -7.44 28.07 -10.69
N VAL A 114 -6.28 27.42 -10.61
CA VAL A 114 -4.94 28.01 -10.78
C VAL A 114 -4.16 27.19 -11.80
N SER A 115 -3.30 27.84 -12.59
CA SER A 115 -2.36 27.13 -13.46
C SER A 115 -1.09 26.73 -12.72
N LEU A 116 -0.30 25.83 -13.30
CA LEU A 116 1.04 25.50 -12.77
C LEU A 116 1.98 26.70 -12.82
N GLU A 117 1.78 27.59 -13.79
CA GLU A 117 2.51 28.85 -13.90
C GLU A 117 2.21 29.79 -12.72
N ASP A 118 0.94 29.93 -12.35
CA ASP A 118 0.52 30.71 -11.16
C ASP A 118 1.14 30.14 -9.87
N MET A 119 1.31 28.82 -9.83
CA MET A 119 1.97 28.10 -8.73
C MET A 119 3.50 28.25 -8.75
N GLY A 120 4.09 28.77 -9.84
CA GLY A 120 5.55 28.85 -10.01
C GLY A 120 6.20 27.49 -10.21
N VAL A 121 5.46 26.50 -10.69
CA VAL A 121 5.90 25.12 -10.90
C VAL A 121 6.16 24.89 -12.38
N GLY A 122 7.43 24.97 -12.79
CA GLY A 122 7.89 24.74 -14.15
C GLY A 122 8.56 23.37 -14.35
N GLU A 123 8.99 23.08 -15.59
CA GLU A 123 9.69 21.83 -15.93
C GLU A 123 11.04 21.68 -15.22
N ASP A 124 11.65 22.80 -14.82
CA ASP A 124 12.95 22.86 -14.15
C ASP A 124 12.94 22.14 -12.79
N ILE A 125 11.80 22.09 -12.10
CA ILE A 125 11.69 21.53 -10.75
C ILE A 125 12.10 20.05 -10.70
N VAL A 126 11.73 19.27 -11.74
CA VAL A 126 12.06 17.84 -11.81
C VAL A 126 13.58 17.66 -11.93
N ARG A 127 14.22 18.45 -12.78
CA ARG A 127 15.67 18.42 -12.98
C ARG A 127 16.41 18.88 -11.73
N GLU A 128 15.93 19.95 -11.09
CA GLU A 128 16.49 20.50 -9.87
C GLU A 128 16.51 19.47 -8.75
N VAL A 129 15.36 18.86 -8.46
CA VAL A 129 15.22 17.85 -7.39
C VAL A 129 16.04 16.60 -7.70
N ARG A 130 16.04 16.12 -8.96
CA ARG A 130 16.91 15.00 -9.36
C ARG A 130 18.39 15.29 -9.11
N GLY A 131 18.85 16.49 -9.44
CA GLY A 131 20.23 16.91 -9.18
C GLY A 131 20.57 16.98 -7.69
N ARG A 132 19.60 17.34 -6.82
CA ARG A 132 19.76 17.27 -5.36
C ARG A 132 19.87 15.83 -4.88
N LEU A 133 18.95 14.96 -5.28
CA LEU A 133 18.94 13.55 -4.88
C LEU A 133 20.17 12.78 -5.39
N GLU A 134 20.63 13.07 -6.61
CA GLU A 134 21.87 12.47 -7.15
C GLU A 134 23.10 12.86 -6.32
N ARG A 135 23.14 14.09 -5.76
CA ARG A 135 24.19 14.48 -4.82
C ARG A 135 24.07 13.72 -3.50
N SER A 136 22.87 13.63 -2.93
CA SER A 136 22.63 12.85 -1.71
C SER A 136 23.03 11.39 -1.86
N VAL A 137 22.75 10.77 -3.02
CA VAL A 137 23.21 9.39 -3.31
C VAL A 137 24.73 9.29 -3.30
N ARG A 138 25.45 10.25 -3.89
CA ARG A 138 26.92 10.22 -3.91
C ARG A 138 27.49 10.39 -2.51
N GLU A 139 26.97 11.34 -1.74
CA GLU A 139 27.38 11.61 -0.35
C GLU A 139 27.13 10.38 0.55
N LEU A 140 25.95 9.77 0.44
CA LEU A 140 25.58 8.61 1.23
C LEU A 140 26.37 7.34 0.83
N ALA A 141 26.62 7.15 -0.47
CA ALA A 141 27.47 6.06 -0.95
C ALA A 141 28.92 6.21 -0.44
N GLU A 142 29.44 7.43 -0.42
CA GLU A 142 30.78 7.70 0.11
C GLU A 142 30.85 7.42 1.61
N MET A 143 29.82 7.79 2.38
CA MET A 143 29.71 7.44 3.80
C MET A 143 29.68 5.92 3.99
N TYR A 144 28.86 5.18 3.24
CA TYR A 144 28.84 3.71 3.32
C TYR A 144 30.17 3.06 2.95
N ARG A 145 30.91 3.62 2.00
CA ARG A 145 32.26 3.15 1.66
C ARG A 145 33.24 3.41 2.81
N LYS A 146 33.29 4.63 3.34
CA LYS A 146 34.28 5.04 4.34
C LYS A 146 34.00 4.47 5.72
N GLU A 147 32.75 4.55 6.18
CA GLU A 147 32.36 4.24 7.55
C GLU A 147 31.93 2.78 7.70
N LEU A 148 31.20 2.24 6.71
CA LEU A 148 30.71 0.85 6.76
C LEU A 148 31.59 -0.13 5.97
N ARG A 149 32.69 0.35 5.35
CA ARG A 149 33.63 -0.45 4.54
C ARG A 149 32.95 -1.28 3.46
N MET A 150 31.82 -0.79 2.93
CA MET A 150 31.10 -1.46 1.86
C MET A 150 31.83 -1.32 0.51
N GLY A 151 31.73 -2.35 -0.34
CA GLY A 151 32.22 -2.26 -1.72
C GLY A 151 31.47 -1.17 -2.51
N GLU A 152 32.13 -0.56 -3.50
CA GLU A 152 31.60 0.59 -4.24
C GLU A 152 30.22 0.34 -4.85
N LYS A 153 30.03 -0.83 -5.47
CA LYS A 153 28.76 -1.20 -6.07
C LYS A 153 27.64 -1.33 -5.03
N ASP A 154 27.90 -2.03 -3.93
CA ASP A 154 26.91 -2.27 -2.87
C ASP A 154 26.56 -0.97 -2.12
N ALA A 155 27.56 -0.10 -1.90
CA ALA A 155 27.37 1.21 -1.31
C ALA A 155 26.46 2.09 -2.19
N LEU A 156 26.70 2.11 -3.51
CA LEU A 156 25.88 2.89 -4.44
C LEU A 156 24.46 2.33 -4.55
N GLU A 157 24.28 1.01 -4.62
CA GLU A 157 22.96 0.39 -4.66
C GLU A 157 22.17 0.65 -3.38
N ARG A 158 22.81 0.53 -2.21
CA ARG A 158 22.19 0.85 -0.93
C ARG A 158 21.85 2.33 -0.80
N ALA A 159 22.76 3.23 -1.20
CA ALA A 159 22.51 4.67 -1.16
C ALA A 159 21.34 5.07 -2.06
N LYS A 160 21.24 4.50 -3.27
CA LYS A 160 20.07 4.70 -4.13
C LYS A 160 18.80 4.19 -3.45
N ARG A 161 18.82 3.00 -2.87
CA ARG A 161 17.65 2.43 -2.20
C ARG A 161 17.19 3.34 -1.06
N ASP A 162 18.12 3.83 -0.24
CA ASP A 162 17.79 4.57 0.97
C ASP A 162 17.38 6.03 0.64
N VAL A 163 18.00 6.68 -0.37
CA VAL A 163 17.57 8.00 -0.84
C VAL A 163 16.21 7.94 -1.54
N TYR A 164 15.98 6.98 -2.43
CA TYR A 164 14.71 6.84 -3.16
C TYR A 164 13.68 5.99 -2.42
N ALA A 165 13.92 5.62 -1.15
CA ALA A 165 12.97 4.87 -0.33
C ALA A 165 11.67 5.66 -0.15
N ASP A 166 11.77 6.99 -0.14
CA ASP A 166 10.68 7.89 0.16
C ASP A 166 9.92 8.37 -1.09
N GLY A 167 9.71 7.49 -2.06
CA GLY A 167 8.76 7.71 -3.15
C GLY A 167 9.38 7.93 -4.54
N HIS A 168 8.51 8.22 -5.50
CA HIS A 168 8.83 8.29 -6.91
C HIS A 168 9.29 9.69 -7.34
N VAL A 169 10.32 9.74 -8.17
CA VAL A 169 10.78 10.97 -8.81
C VAL A 169 10.47 10.87 -10.31
N PRO A 170 9.52 11.67 -10.82
CA PRO A 170 9.16 11.70 -12.23
C PRO A 170 10.36 11.95 -13.14
N LYS A 171 10.33 11.36 -14.33
CA LYS A 171 11.37 11.55 -15.36
C LYS A 171 11.06 12.74 -16.26
N SER A 172 9.81 13.17 -16.33
CA SER A 172 9.32 14.26 -17.17
C SER A 172 8.32 15.14 -16.42
N PHE A 173 8.08 16.34 -16.94
CA PHE A 173 7.07 17.24 -16.40
C PHE A 173 5.65 16.70 -16.58
N ASP A 174 5.37 16.03 -17.71
CA ASP A 174 4.09 15.35 -17.91
C ASP A 174 3.83 14.25 -16.89
N GLU A 175 4.85 13.45 -16.57
CA GLU A 175 4.76 12.46 -15.51
C GLU A 175 4.54 13.12 -14.15
N LEU A 176 5.22 14.24 -13.85
CA LEU A 176 4.99 15.00 -12.62
C LEU A 176 3.53 15.47 -12.50
N LYS A 177 2.97 16.05 -13.55
CA LYS A 177 1.60 16.58 -13.55
C LYS A 177 0.54 15.52 -13.25
N ASN A 178 0.79 14.29 -13.70
CA ASN A 178 -0.18 13.19 -13.69
C ASN A 178 0.08 12.12 -12.62
N THR A 179 1.22 12.18 -11.93
CA THR A 179 1.50 11.25 -10.83
C THR A 179 0.73 11.66 -9.58
N PRO A 180 0.05 10.73 -8.89
CA PRO A 180 -0.55 11.02 -7.59
C PRO A 180 0.47 11.61 -6.61
N LEU A 181 0.12 12.71 -5.94
CA LEU A 181 0.95 13.41 -4.97
C LEU A 181 1.44 12.46 -3.86
N CYS A 182 0.60 11.52 -3.43
CA CYS A 182 0.96 10.51 -2.44
C CYS A 182 2.09 9.55 -2.89
N LEU A 183 2.38 9.45 -4.18
CA LEU A 183 3.48 8.65 -4.71
C LEU A 183 4.76 9.48 -4.94
N LEU A 184 4.67 10.80 -4.99
CA LEU A 184 5.83 11.65 -5.26
C LEU A 184 6.81 11.65 -4.09
N HIS A 185 8.09 11.75 -4.42
CA HIS A 185 9.16 11.90 -3.43
C HIS A 185 8.96 13.14 -2.56
N SER A 186 9.26 13.05 -1.26
CA SER A 186 9.00 14.16 -0.32
C SER A 186 9.76 15.43 -0.68
N ASP A 187 11.04 15.35 -1.08
CA ASP A 187 11.80 16.51 -1.57
C ASP A 187 11.13 17.22 -2.76
N LEU A 188 10.46 16.47 -3.63
CA LEU A 188 9.75 17.04 -4.77
C LEU A 188 8.48 17.75 -4.32
N LEU A 189 7.69 17.13 -3.44
CA LEU A 189 6.52 17.76 -2.84
C LEU A 189 6.89 19.01 -2.05
N GLN A 190 7.98 18.97 -1.29
CA GLN A 190 8.51 20.12 -0.54
C GLN A 190 8.94 21.24 -1.49
N ALA A 191 9.66 20.92 -2.58
CA ALA A 191 10.03 21.91 -3.58
C ALA A 191 8.80 22.58 -4.21
N ILE A 192 7.74 21.82 -4.52
CA ILE A 192 6.49 22.37 -5.04
C ILE A 192 5.82 23.27 -3.99
N TYR A 193 5.74 22.82 -2.75
CA TYR A 193 5.19 23.60 -1.63
C TYR A 193 5.93 24.93 -1.47
N ASP A 194 7.26 24.91 -1.51
CA ASP A 194 8.11 26.10 -1.38
C ASP A 194 7.88 27.07 -2.55
N ARG A 195 7.80 26.57 -3.79
CA ARG A 195 7.54 27.41 -4.98
C ARG A 195 6.17 28.11 -4.90
N VAL A 196 5.14 27.38 -4.47
CA VAL A 196 3.79 27.95 -4.25
C VAL A 196 3.83 29.00 -3.14
N ALA A 197 4.57 28.75 -2.05
CA ALA A 197 4.74 29.69 -0.96
C ALA A 197 5.45 30.98 -1.40
N THR A 198 6.53 30.85 -2.20
CA THR A 198 7.26 31.99 -2.78
C THR A 198 6.34 32.81 -3.68
N LYS A 199 5.60 32.18 -4.60
CA LYS A 199 4.65 32.90 -5.46
C LYS A 199 3.59 33.64 -4.68
N ARG A 200 3.03 33.00 -3.65
CA ARG A 200 2.08 33.66 -2.75
C ARG A 200 2.70 34.88 -2.06
N ALA A 201 3.93 34.77 -1.57
CA ALA A 201 4.62 35.89 -0.91
C ALA A 201 4.91 37.05 -1.88
N GLU A 202 5.36 36.76 -3.10
CA GLU A 202 5.58 37.76 -4.16
C GLU A 202 4.30 38.55 -4.47
N MET A 203 3.15 37.88 -4.53
CA MET A 203 1.87 38.54 -4.78
C MET A 203 1.47 39.50 -3.66
N ILE A 204 1.63 39.09 -2.41
CA ILE A 204 1.37 39.94 -1.23
C ILE A 204 2.29 41.17 -1.25
N GLY A 205 3.59 40.96 -1.49
CA GLY A 205 4.60 42.02 -1.52
C GLY A 205 4.42 43.04 -2.65
N LYS A 206 3.97 42.60 -3.84
CA LYS A 206 3.77 43.51 -5.00
C LYS A 206 2.48 44.31 -4.96
N THR A 207 1.41 43.76 -4.37
CA THR A 207 0.06 44.37 -4.47
C THR A 207 -0.44 44.96 -3.15
N GLY A 208 0.18 44.61 -2.02
CA GLY A 208 -0.26 45.02 -0.68
C GLY A 208 -1.66 44.52 -0.30
N LYS A 209 -2.29 43.68 -1.14
CA LYS A 209 -3.65 43.17 -0.96
C LYS A 209 -3.67 41.66 -1.16
N THR A 210 -4.42 40.97 -0.32
CA THR A 210 -4.76 39.55 -0.52
C THR A 210 -5.82 39.46 -1.61
N ASP A 211 -5.40 39.35 -2.87
CA ASP A 211 -6.31 39.14 -3.98
C ASP A 211 -6.82 37.68 -4.04
N VAL A 212 -7.75 37.42 -4.97
CA VAL A 212 -8.38 36.10 -5.14
C VAL A 212 -7.36 35.01 -5.46
N VAL A 213 -6.31 35.34 -6.21
CA VAL A 213 -5.26 34.39 -6.61
C VAL A 213 -4.38 34.01 -5.41
N CYS A 214 -3.99 34.98 -4.58
CA CYS A 214 -3.28 34.70 -3.33
C CYS A 214 -4.08 33.76 -2.40
N GLY A 215 -5.41 33.95 -2.32
CA GLY A 215 -6.30 33.04 -1.59
C GLY A 215 -6.35 31.63 -2.16
N LYS A 216 -6.30 31.48 -3.50
CA LYS A 216 -6.21 30.17 -4.17
C LYS A 216 -4.86 29.50 -3.92
N LEU A 217 -3.74 30.22 -4.04
CA LEU A 217 -2.40 29.70 -3.77
C LEU A 217 -2.24 29.22 -2.32
N LYS A 218 -2.86 29.91 -1.35
CA LYS A 218 -2.92 29.43 0.04
C LYS A 218 -3.57 28.05 0.15
N ARG A 219 -4.72 27.84 -0.51
CA ARG A 219 -5.41 26.54 -0.49
C ARG A 219 -4.60 25.43 -1.17
N VAL A 220 -3.94 25.76 -2.27
CA VAL A 220 -3.03 24.85 -2.96
C VAL A 220 -1.87 24.45 -2.04
N GLN A 221 -1.27 25.42 -1.36
CA GLN A 221 -0.20 25.20 -0.39
C GLN A 221 -0.67 24.29 0.76
N GLU A 222 -1.85 24.55 1.33
CA GLU A 222 -2.47 23.72 2.37
C GLU A 222 -2.74 22.28 1.88
N HIS A 223 -3.18 22.11 0.64
CA HIS A 223 -3.43 20.79 0.05
C HIS A 223 -2.14 19.98 -0.14
N ILE A 224 -1.08 20.61 -0.68
CA ILE A 224 0.24 19.97 -0.83
C ILE A 224 0.82 19.61 0.54
N TYR A 225 0.71 20.52 1.52
CA TYR A 225 1.17 20.27 2.89
C TYR A 225 0.45 19.09 3.54
N ALA A 226 -0.86 18.97 3.34
CA ALA A 226 -1.61 17.82 3.87
C ALA A 226 -1.09 16.49 3.31
N HIS A 227 -0.72 16.42 2.03
CA HIS A 227 -0.08 15.23 1.46
C HIS A 227 1.30 14.97 2.09
N LEU A 228 2.14 16.01 2.25
CA LEU A 228 3.43 15.91 2.94
C LEU A 228 3.28 15.38 4.38
N ASP A 229 2.35 15.93 5.15
CA ASP A 229 2.10 15.53 6.54
C ASP A 229 1.63 14.07 6.64
N ILE A 230 0.71 13.64 5.78
CA ILE A 230 0.23 12.25 5.73
C ILE A 230 1.36 11.28 5.37
N ILE A 231 2.17 11.63 4.37
CA ILE A 231 3.28 10.80 3.89
C ILE A 231 4.37 10.68 4.95
N SER A 232 4.80 11.80 5.52
CA SER A 232 5.87 11.83 6.54
C SER A 232 5.50 11.06 7.80
N LYS A 233 4.24 11.13 8.24
CA LYS A 233 3.75 10.38 9.42
C LYS A 233 3.45 8.92 9.13
N GLY A 234 2.93 8.62 7.94
CA GLY A 234 2.37 7.30 7.61
C GLY A 234 3.25 6.43 6.71
N GLY A 235 4.34 6.96 6.15
CA GLY A 235 5.30 6.22 5.33
C GLY A 235 4.68 5.44 4.17
N VAL A 236 5.26 4.27 3.86
CA VAL A 236 4.80 3.37 2.78
C VAL A 236 3.31 3.00 2.88
N PRO A 237 2.74 2.67 4.05
CA PRO A 237 1.31 2.43 4.20
C PRO A 237 0.43 3.60 3.76
N ALA A 238 0.78 4.85 4.10
CA ALA A 238 0.00 6.01 3.70
C ALA A 238 -0.01 6.24 2.19
N ARG A 239 1.15 6.06 1.53
CA ARG A 239 1.27 6.15 0.07
C ARG A 239 0.38 5.10 -0.62
N ARG A 240 0.41 3.87 -0.10
CA ARG A 240 -0.39 2.73 -0.58
C ARG A 240 -1.89 2.99 -0.47
N TYR A 241 -2.35 3.39 0.72
CA TYR A 241 -3.77 3.70 0.90
C TYR A 241 -4.19 4.92 0.09
N GLY A 242 -3.33 5.94 -0.06
CA GLY A 242 -3.65 7.12 -0.85
C GLY A 242 -4.03 6.82 -2.30
N VAL A 243 -3.33 5.89 -2.96
CA VAL A 243 -3.69 5.49 -4.34
C VAL A 243 -5.00 4.68 -4.39
N ILE A 244 -5.22 3.78 -3.43
CA ILE A 244 -6.46 2.99 -3.34
C ILE A 244 -7.66 3.90 -3.05
N LEU A 245 -7.50 4.85 -2.13
CA LEU A 245 -8.53 5.80 -1.72
C LEU A 245 -8.97 6.69 -2.87
N GLY A 246 -8.04 7.21 -3.67
CA GLY A 246 -8.47 8.03 -4.80
C GLY A 246 -8.98 7.22 -6.00
N ALA A 247 -8.53 5.98 -6.19
CA ALA A 247 -9.20 5.07 -7.13
C ALA A 247 -10.66 4.81 -6.70
N ALA A 248 -10.91 4.57 -5.42
CA ALA A 248 -12.24 4.42 -4.85
C ALA A 248 -13.07 5.71 -5.03
N ALA A 249 -12.47 6.87 -4.76
CA ALA A 249 -13.10 8.17 -4.93
C ALA A 249 -13.52 8.44 -6.39
N LYS A 250 -12.63 8.13 -7.35
CA LYS A 250 -12.84 8.30 -8.79
C LYS A 250 -14.01 7.46 -9.32
N VAL A 251 -14.20 6.25 -8.81
CA VAL A 251 -15.32 5.38 -9.21
C VAL A 251 -16.60 5.61 -8.39
N GLY A 252 -16.54 6.46 -7.36
CA GLY A 252 -17.65 6.68 -6.42
C GLY A 252 -17.95 5.44 -5.58
N ALA A 253 -16.91 4.74 -5.12
CA ALA A 253 -17.03 3.68 -4.13
C ALA A 253 -17.01 4.28 -2.72
N GLU A 254 -17.82 3.74 -1.82
CA GLU A 254 -17.68 4.01 -0.38
C GLU A 254 -16.38 3.35 0.13
N VAL A 255 -15.79 3.90 1.19
CA VAL A 255 -14.62 3.32 1.83
C VAL A 255 -14.89 3.16 3.31
N ALA A 256 -14.64 1.98 3.87
CA ALA A 256 -14.72 1.73 5.30
C ALA A 256 -13.52 0.92 5.78
N GLY A 257 -13.34 0.87 7.10
CA GLY A 257 -12.44 -0.08 7.73
C GLY A 257 -13.06 -1.48 7.79
N CYS A 258 -12.22 -2.52 7.88
CA CYS A 258 -12.70 -3.88 8.17
C CYS A 258 -12.02 -4.60 9.33
N ASP A 259 -11.12 -3.99 10.09
CA ASP A 259 -10.45 -4.67 11.21
C ASP A 259 -11.02 -4.23 12.58
N ILE A 260 -10.62 -4.91 13.65
CA ILE A 260 -10.88 -4.45 15.02
C ILE A 260 -9.92 -3.33 15.41
N ASP A 261 -10.26 -2.56 16.45
CA ASP A 261 -9.27 -1.71 17.09
C ASP A 261 -8.19 -2.55 17.77
N LYS A 262 -6.95 -2.41 17.30
CA LYS A 262 -5.77 -3.16 17.78
C LYS A 262 -5.22 -2.60 19.10
N SER A 263 -5.70 -1.44 19.57
CA SER A 263 -5.15 -0.75 20.75
C SER A 263 -5.09 -1.62 22.01
N ALA A 264 -6.13 -2.42 22.28
CA ALA A 264 -6.18 -3.31 23.43
C ALA A 264 -5.21 -4.51 23.30
N ILE A 265 -4.99 -5.01 22.09
CA ILE A 265 -4.10 -6.15 21.82
C ILE A 265 -2.64 -5.70 21.93
N MET A 266 -2.31 -4.52 21.41
CA MET A 266 -0.98 -3.93 21.55
C MET A 266 -0.60 -3.74 23.02
N LYS A 267 -1.53 -3.25 23.86
CA LYS A 267 -1.32 -3.14 25.32
C LYS A 267 -1.03 -4.47 25.99
N GLU A 268 -1.66 -5.56 25.55
CA GLU A 268 -1.40 -6.90 26.11
C GLU A 268 -0.04 -7.44 25.69
N ILE A 269 0.39 -7.20 24.44
CA ILE A 269 1.74 -7.54 23.97
C ILE A 269 2.79 -6.74 24.75
N GLU A 270 2.57 -5.44 24.95
CA GLU A 270 3.44 -4.58 25.78
C GLU A 270 3.54 -5.11 27.22
N ARG A 271 2.41 -5.53 27.81
CA ARG A 271 2.38 -6.11 29.17
C ARG A 271 3.18 -7.42 29.25
N ILE A 272 3.07 -8.27 28.23
CA ILE A 272 3.86 -9.50 28.10
C ILE A 272 5.34 -9.12 28.04
N ASP A 273 5.74 -8.24 27.12
CA ASP A 273 7.12 -7.80 26.95
C ASP A 273 7.72 -7.21 28.24
N GLU A 274 6.98 -6.35 28.93
CA GLU A 274 7.43 -5.77 30.21
C GLU A 274 7.67 -6.82 31.30
N LYS A 275 6.77 -7.81 31.41
CA LYS A 275 6.92 -8.91 32.39
C LYS A 275 8.20 -9.69 32.11
N TYR A 276 8.43 -10.05 30.85
CA TYR A 276 9.60 -10.84 30.47
C TYR A 276 10.90 -10.04 30.55
N PHE A 277 10.89 -8.75 30.25
CA PHE A 277 12.06 -7.88 30.42
C PHE A 277 12.50 -7.82 31.89
N LYS A 278 11.55 -7.77 32.83
CA LYS A 278 11.82 -7.82 34.27
C LYS A 278 12.39 -9.19 34.70
N GLU A 279 11.82 -10.29 34.21
CA GLU A 279 12.32 -11.65 34.50
C GLU A 279 13.73 -11.89 33.93
N THR A 280 14.01 -11.39 32.72
CA THR A 280 15.33 -11.53 32.09
C THR A 280 16.42 -10.78 32.86
N LYS A 281 16.13 -9.56 33.35
CA LYS A 281 17.03 -8.81 34.23
C LYS A 281 17.38 -9.57 35.52
N ASN A 282 16.39 -10.20 36.15
CA ASN A 282 16.63 -11.04 37.32
C ASN A 282 17.52 -12.24 36.99
N HIS A 283 17.35 -12.85 35.80
CA HIS A 283 18.17 -13.97 35.36
C HIS A 283 19.60 -13.57 34.97
N GLU A 284 19.83 -12.34 34.50
CA GLU A 284 21.19 -11.81 34.28
C GLU A 284 22.00 -11.73 35.58
N GLU A 285 21.35 -11.43 36.71
CA GLU A 285 22.01 -11.44 38.03
C GLU A 285 22.40 -12.87 38.46
N ILE A 286 21.57 -13.87 38.13
CA ILE A 286 21.89 -15.28 38.33
C ILE A 286 23.07 -15.70 37.44
N LEU A 287 23.11 -15.21 36.20
CA LEU A 287 24.18 -15.49 35.23
C LEU A 287 25.55 -14.99 35.69
N LYS A 288 25.60 -13.91 36.48
CA LYS A 288 26.81 -13.41 37.13
C LYS A 288 27.32 -14.31 38.27
N ARG A 289 26.46 -15.14 38.87
CA ARG A 289 26.80 -16.02 40.00
C ARG A 289 27.02 -17.47 39.58
N ASP A 290 26.23 -17.97 38.64
CA ASP A 290 26.26 -19.35 38.15
C ASP A 290 25.91 -19.33 36.64
N ARG A 291 26.96 -19.43 35.82
CA ARG A 291 26.88 -19.19 34.37
C ARG A 291 25.96 -20.20 33.67
N GLU A 292 26.01 -21.47 34.06
CA GLU A 292 25.22 -22.53 33.42
C GLU A 292 23.74 -22.42 33.77
N LYS A 293 23.42 -22.16 35.04
CA LYS A 293 22.03 -21.95 35.47
C LYS A 293 21.43 -20.67 34.89
N GLY A 294 22.22 -19.61 34.78
CA GLY A 294 21.77 -18.36 34.18
C GLY A 294 21.46 -18.50 32.68
N VAL A 295 22.31 -19.18 31.91
CA VAL A 295 22.06 -19.43 30.48
C VAL A 295 20.79 -20.26 30.27
N ALA A 296 20.59 -21.33 31.05
CA ALA A 296 19.39 -22.15 30.97
C ALA A 296 18.11 -21.35 31.32
N ALA A 297 18.17 -20.49 32.35
CA ALA A 297 17.05 -19.66 32.77
C ALA A 297 16.68 -18.58 31.73
N ILE A 298 17.66 -17.92 31.12
CA ILE A 298 17.40 -16.96 30.02
C ILE A 298 16.83 -17.67 28.79
N ALA A 299 17.38 -18.83 28.40
CA ALA A 299 16.85 -19.59 27.28
C ALA A 299 15.39 -20.01 27.51
N ALA A 300 15.05 -20.50 28.71
CA ALA A 300 13.68 -20.85 29.07
C ALA A 300 12.74 -19.62 29.06
N ALA A 301 13.21 -18.47 29.56
CA ALA A 301 12.44 -17.22 29.53
C ALA A 301 12.14 -16.77 28.09
N LEU A 302 13.14 -16.81 27.20
CA LEU A 302 12.96 -16.44 25.78
C LEU A 302 12.01 -17.40 25.05
N ILE A 303 12.09 -18.71 25.32
CA ILE A 303 11.16 -19.70 24.76
C ILE A 303 9.72 -19.43 25.24
N ASN A 304 9.54 -19.12 26.53
CA ASN A 304 8.23 -18.83 27.09
C ASN A 304 7.65 -17.50 26.60
N TRP A 305 8.48 -16.47 26.44
CA TRP A 305 8.13 -15.22 25.77
C TRP A 305 7.60 -15.51 24.37
N GLY A 306 8.38 -16.23 23.54
CA GLY A 306 7.97 -16.61 22.19
C GLY A 306 6.62 -17.33 22.15
N LYS A 307 6.40 -18.33 23.03
CA LYS A 307 5.13 -19.05 23.13
C LYS A 307 3.97 -18.20 23.66
N GLY A 308 4.25 -17.19 24.49
CA GLY A 308 3.25 -16.26 25.03
C GLY A 308 2.78 -15.29 23.95
N THR A 309 3.73 -14.66 23.27
CA THR A 309 3.48 -13.74 22.16
C THR A 309 2.81 -14.45 20.99
N GLU A 310 3.26 -15.66 20.62
CA GLU A 310 2.63 -16.46 19.57
C GLU A 310 1.16 -16.79 19.90
N ARG A 311 0.85 -17.16 21.15
CA ARG A 311 -0.53 -17.41 21.58
C ARG A 311 -1.40 -16.16 21.52
N ALA A 312 -0.88 -15.01 21.96
CA ALA A 312 -1.59 -13.73 21.88
C ALA A 312 -1.85 -13.30 20.42
N VAL A 313 -0.87 -13.49 19.54
CA VAL A 313 -0.99 -13.18 18.11
C VAL A 313 -1.95 -14.13 17.39
N ASN A 314 -1.88 -15.43 17.65
CA ASN A 314 -2.76 -16.41 17.00
C ASN A 314 -4.22 -16.27 17.45
N SER A 315 -4.47 -16.05 18.74
CA SER A 315 -5.83 -15.79 19.23
C SER A 315 -6.37 -14.47 18.68
N SER A 316 -5.52 -13.44 18.60
CA SER A 316 -5.82 -12.18 17.93
C SER A 316 -6.21 -12.39 16.47
N ASN A 317 -5.46 -13.18 15.71
CA ASN A 317 -5.73 -13.39 14.28
C ASN A 317 -7.08 -14.05 14.02
N ASP A 318 -7.49 -15.08 14.78
CA ASP A 318 -8.81 -15.70 14.58
C ASP A 318 -9.97 -14.73 14.91
N VAL A 319 -9.80 -13.93 15.97
CA VAL A 319 -10.76 -12.88 16.36
C VAL A 319 -10.85 -11.80 15.29
N ARG A 320 -9.70 -11.34 14.79
CA ARG A 320 -9.58 -10.35 13.70
C ARG A 320 -10.23 -10.85 12.43
N GLU A 321 -9.91 -12.07 11.99
CA GLU A 321 -10.51 -12.68 10.80
C GLU A 321 -12.03 -12.86 10.93
N ARG A 322 -12.51 -13.17 12.13
CA ARG A 322 -13.95 -13.25 12.41
C ARG A 322 -14.60 -11.88 12.27
N ALA A 323 -14.07 -10.86 12.94
CA ALA A 323 -14.58 -9.49 12.86
C ALA A 323 -14.52 -8.93 11.42
N MET A 324 -13.39 -9.12 10.73
CA MET A 324 -13.23 -8.79 9.30
C MET A 324 -14.31 -9.45 8.46
N SER A 325 -14.53 -10.75 8.64
CA SER A 325 -15.54 -11.50 7.88
C SER A 325 -16.96 -10.98 8.18
N GLU A 326 -17.28 -10.66 9.43
CA GLU A 326 -18.59 -10.13 9.82
C GLU A 326 -18.84 -8.75 9.20
N ILE A 327 -17.85 -7.85 9.21
CA ILE A 327 -17.93 -6.52 8.58
C ILE A 327 -18.09 -6.66 7.05
N ILE A 328 -17.33 -7.56 6.42
CA ILE A 328 -17.45 -7.87 4.99
C ILE A 328 -18.87 -8.36 4.68
N LEU A 329 -19.36 -9.35 5.44
CA LEU A 329 -20.69 -9.92 5.24
C LEU A 329 -21.80 -8.87 5.41
N LYS A 330 -21.68 -7.99 6.41
CA LYS A 330 -22.59 -6.86 6.61
C LYS A 330 -22.69 -6.01 5.34
N HIS A 331 -21.56 -5.59 4.77
CA HIS A 331 -21.55 -4.76 3.56
C HIS A 331 -22.07 -5.52 2.33
N VAL A 332 -21.75 -6.81 2.19
CA VAL A 332 -22.28 -7.66 1.11
C VAL A 332 -23.81 -7.74 1.18
N ASN A 333 -24.36 -7.98 2.37
CA ASN A 333 -25.82 -8.08 2.56
C ASN A 333 -26.51 -6.74 2.26
N LEU A 334 -25.98 -5.62 2.78
CA LEU A 334 -26.50 -4.28 2.45
C LEU A 334 -26.51 -4.00 0.94
N CYS A 335 -25.51 -4.48 0.21
CA CYS A 335 -25.44 -4.34 -1.25
C CYS A 335 -26.45 -5.24 -1.99
N ARG A 336 -26.78 -6.41 -1.43
CA ARG A 336 -27.82 -7.31 -1.97
C ARG A 336 -29.21 -6.72 -1.76
N ASP A 337 -29.51 -6.26 -0.55
CA ASP A 337 -30.83 -5.77 -0.16
C ASP A 337 -31.23 -4.48 -0.89
N SER A 338 -30.25 -3.65 -1.26
CA SER A 338 -30.47 -2.42 -2.02
C SER A 338 -30.69 -2.63 -3.53
N GLY A 339 -30.71 -3.87 -4.02
CA GLY A 339 -30.80 -4.17 -5.45
C GLY A 339 -29.55 -3.74 -6.26
N ALA A 340 -28.50 -3.29 -5.56
CA ALA A 340 -27.25 -2.80 -6.14
C ALA A 340 -26.27 -3.93 -6.54
N GLN A 341 -26.74 -5.18 -6.58
CA GLN A 341 -25.97 -6.42 -6.73
C GLN A 341 -25.19 -6.57 -8.06
N LYS A 342 -25.09 -5.51 -8.87
CA LYS A 342 -24.21 -5.46 -10.04
C LYS A 342 -22.76 -5.11 -9.69
N ARG A 343 -22.49 -4.56 -8.49
CA ARG A 343 -21.16 -4.08 -8.07
C ARG A 343 -20.65 -4.90 -6.87
N PRO A 344 -19.41 -5.42 -6.89
CA PRO A 344 -18.85 -6.20 -5.79
C PRO A 344 -18.47 -5.32 -4.60
N VAL A 345 -18.35 -5.93 -3.42
CA VAL A 345 -17.60 -5.38 -2.28
C VAL A 345 -16.14 -5.80 -2.41
N PHE A 346 -15.21 -4.87 -2.23
CA PHE A 346 -13.78 -5.18 -2.17
C PHE A 346 -13.32 -5.15 -0.71
N ALA A 347 -12.46 -6.08 -0.31
CA ALA A 347 -11.78 -6.05 0.98
C ALA A 347 -10.28 -6.17 0.75
N VAL A 348 -9.49 -5.23 1.25
CA VAL A 348 -8.03 -5.23 1.17
C VAL A 348 -7.48 -5.52 2.57
N VAL A 349 -6.85 -6.68 2.71
CA VAL A 349 -6.38 -7.25 3.98
C VAL A 349 -4.98 -7.83 3.82
N GLY A 350 -4.26 -7.97 4.93
CA GLY A 350 -3.03 -8.73 5.00
C GLY A 350 -3.22 -10.14 4.46
N ARG A 351 -2.28 -10.61 3.64
CA ARG A 351 -2.39 -11.92 2.96
C ARG A 351 -2.66 -13.07 3.93
N GLU A 352 -2.11 -13.00 5.13
CA GLU A 352 -2.30 -13.97 6.21
C GLU A 352 -3.77 -14.18 6.59
N HIS A 353 -4.61 -13.15 6.47
CA HIS A 353 -6.03 -13.20 6.86
C HIS A 353 -6.94 -13.85 5.80
N THR A 354 -6.46 -13.94 4.55
CA THR A 354 -7.31 -14.33 3.41
C THR A 354 -7.88 -15.73 3.53
N ARG A 355 -7.14 -16.67 4.13
CA ARG A 355 -7.58 -18.05 4.30
C ARG A 355 -8.78 -18.12 5.24
N GLY A 356 -8.65 -17.58 6.46
CA GLY A 356 -9.71 -17.65 7.45
C GLY A 356 -10.94 -16.81 7.08
N ILE A 357 -10.76 -15.69 6.37
CA ILE A 357 -11.87 -14.93 5.78
C ILE A 357 -12.56 -15.77 4.70
N GLY A 358 -11.81 -16.37 3.78
CA GLY A 358 -12.37 -17.20 2.70
C GLY A 358 -13.20 -18.38 3.20
N GLU A 359 -12.73 -19.08 4.24
CA GLU A 359 -13.48 -20.18 4.86
C GLU A 359 -14.81 -19.71 5.46
N ARG A 360 -14.85 -18.53 6.09
CA ARG A 360 -16.06 -17.93 6.67
C ARG A 360 -17.04 -17.46 5.60
N LEU A 361 -16.56 -16.81 4.54
CA LEU A 361 -17.39 -16.41 3.39
C LEU A 361 -18.00 -17.61 2.68
N LYS A 362 -17.26 -18.73 2.58
CA LYS A 362 -17.76 -20.00 2.05
C LYS A 362 -18.89 -20.57 2.91
N LYS A 363 -18.72 -20.60 4.24
CA LYS A 363 -19.77 -21.04 5.19
C LYS A 363 -21.03 -20.19 5.08
N ALA A 364 -20.88 -18.88 4.90
CA ALA A 364 -21.98 -17.94 4.70
C ALA A 364 -22.64 -18.02 3.30
N LYS A 365 -22.19 -18.94 2.42
CA LYS A 365 -22.70 -19.12 1.05
C LYS A 365 -22.65 -17.82 0.22
N VAL A 366 -21.65 -16.97 0.46
CA VAL A 366 -21.41 -15.78 -0.35
C VAL A 366 -20.52 -16.14 -1.54
N LYS A 367 -20.90 -15.68 -2.75
CA LYS A 367 -20.08 -15.89 -3.94
C LYS A 367 -18.87 -14.95 -3.85
N HIS A 368 -17.73 -15.48 -3.46
CA HIS A 368 -16.53 -14.70 -3.19
C HIS A 368 -15.37 -15.10 -4.11
N ARG A 369 -14.39 -14.21 -4.21
CA ARG A 369 -13.06 -14.50 -4.78
C ARG A 369 -11.98 -14.03 -3.81
N ILE A 370 -11.02 -14.91 -3.54
CA ILE A 370 -9.76 -14.52 -2.91
C ILE A 370 -8.75 -14.21 -4.02
N VAL A 371 -8.14 -13.03 -3.97
CA VAL A 371 -7.09 -12.57 -4.87
C VAL A 371 -5.81 -12.40 -4.05
N ASN A 372 -4.96 -13.43 -4.06
CA ASN A 372 -3.64 -13.34 -3.45
C ASN A 372 -2.67 -12.71 -4.45
N LEU A 373 -2.25 -11.47 -4.15
CA LEU A 373 -1.31 -10.74 -4.99
C LEU A 373 0.08 -11.34 -4.78
N PRO A 374 0.83 -11.73 -5.83
CA PRO A 374 2.13 -12.39 -5.68
C PRO A 374 3.18 -11.45 -5.08
N ASP A 375 3.96 -11.93 -4.11
CA ASP A 375 5.15 -11.21 -3.60
C ASP A 375 6.21 -11.15 -4.68
N LEU A 376 6.48 -9.95 -5.20
CA LEU A 376 7.50 -9.78 -6.22
C LEU A 376 8.93 -9.85 -5.67
N GLY A 377 9.10 -9.62 -4.37
CA GLY A 377 10.39 -9.83 -3.67
C GLY A 377 10.77 -11.30 -3.46
N ARG A 378 9.86 -12.26 -3.73
CA ARG A 378 10.08 -13.71 -3.54
C ARG A 378 9.83 -14.56 -4.79
N VAL A 379 9.84 -13.98 -5.99
CA VAL A 379 9.76 -14.75 -7.27
C VAL A 379 11.08 -15.51 -7.57
N GLY A 380 11.78 -15.94 -6.51
CA GLY A 380 12.87 -16.92 -6.54
C GLY A 380 12.45 -18.35 -6.21
N LEU A 381 11.23 -18.59 -5.71
CA LEU A 381 10.72 -19.95 -5.49
C LEU A 381 9.23 -20.03 -5.83
N ILE A 382 8.92 -20.51 -7.03
CA ILE A 382 7.59 -20.99 -7.39
C ILE A 382 7.41 -22.35 -6.71
N ASP A 383 6.73 -22.38 -5.58
CA ASP A 383 6.20 -23.62 -5.03
C ASP A 383 4.79 -23.88 -5.59
N ARG A 384 4.72 -24.99 -6.33
CA ARG A 384 3.58 -25.79 -6.81
C ARG A 384 2.16 -25.21 -6.58
N LEU A 385 1.58 -24.67 -7.65
CA LEU A 385 0.12 -24.65 -7.85
C LEU A 385 -0.42 -26.10 -7.85
N THR A 386 -0.97 -26.55 -6.73
CA THR A 386 -1.86 -27.72 -6.71
C THR A 386 -3.27 -27.27 -7.07
N TYR A 387 -3.60 -27.42 -8.36
CA TYR A 387 -4.97 -27.50 -8.83
C TYR A 387 -5.36 -28.99 -8.70
N ARG A 388 -6.06 -29.37 -7.62
CA ARG A 388 -6.77 -30.65 -7.59
C ARG A 388 -8.20 -30.39 -8.05
N GLY A 389 -8.51 -30.94 -9.24
CA GLY A 389 -9.88 -31.09 -9.71
C GLY A 389 -10.60 -32.22 -8.99
#